data_AF-A0A953KDL8-F1
#
_entry.id   AF-A0A953KDL8-F1
#
_cell.length_a   1.000
_cell.length_b   1.000
_cell.length_c   1.000
_cell.angle_alpha   90.00
_cell.angle_beta   90.00
_cell.angle_gamma   90.00
#
_symmetry.space_group_name_H-M   'P 1'
#
loop_
_entity.id
_entity.type
_entity.pdbx_description
1 polymer ?
#
loop_
_entity_poly.entity_id
_entity_poly.type
_entity_poly.pdbx_seq_one_letter_code
_entity_poly.pdbx_strand_id
1 'polypeptide(L)'
;MEQIEIIKLAIDVTLAFSLGYLCLRLLRNPSPISTSRELQHLEGSLRSLIDEATRSGRALNDQLVRRQTDMERLLSEMSASESRINRTVAAANERRAALETEPARPARGQATEIEHAEYTTPARVPAEPIWAVAPVTHQAPEPPSFRAAPSNERHVEQPTPAAVKPRSAKRQVNIYGEEINEATEPEVIPAAPAPRGLRSQIEKERVYGAESDPKRGIQDIYSAAEEMLKAGESLHKIAAVTNLPAEDLQMLAQVVRREQSVNAASNKARANAPIEVIEEPPAPVRGAPADPRLGVLGSGIKRQVEVL
;
A
#
# COMPACT_ATOMS: atom_id res chain seq x y z
N MET A 1 -8.41 75.87 5.28
CA MET A 1 -8.97 74.85 4.37
C MET A 1 -8.16 74.74 3.08
N GLU A 2 -7.64 75.84 2.54
CA GLU A 2 -6.85 75.86 1.29
C GLU A 2 -5.59 74.97 1.31
N GLN A 3 -4.89 74.85 2.44
CA GLN A 3 -3.68 74.00 2.52
C GLN A 3 -3.96 72.51 2.30
N ILE A 4 -5.15 72.02 2.65
CA ILE A 4 -5.52 70.60 2.49
C ILE A 4 -5.77 70.28 1.01
N GLU A 5 -6.32 71.22 0.25
CA GLU A 5 -6.60 71.06 -1.17
C GLU A 5 -5.30 71.08 -2.00
N ILE A 6 -4.34 71.93 -1.63
CA ILE A 6 -3.03 72.00 -2.27
C ILE A 6 -2.26 70.69 -2.09
N ILE A 7 -2.32 70.09 -0.89
CA ILE A 7 -1.62 68.81 -0.62
C ILE A 7 -2.25 67.66 -1.41
N LYS A 8 -3.58 67.61 -1.55
CA LYS A 8 -4.26 66.60 -2.37
C LYS A 8 -3.85 66.69 -3.84
N LEU A 9 -3.83 67.91 -4.40
CA LEU A 9 -3.40 68.13 -5.78
C LEU A 9 -1.95 67.67 -6.01
N ALA A 10 -1.05 67.93 -5.06
CA ALA A 10 0.35 67.50 -5.16
C ALA A 10 0.49 65.97 -5.16
N ILE A 11 -0.32 65.26 -4.36
CA ILE A 11 -0.33 63.79 -4.34
C ILE A 11 -0.86 63.23 -5.67
N ASP A 12 -1.93 63.80 -6.22
CA ASP A 12 -2.49 63.33 -7.48
C ASP A 12 -1.53 63.57 -8.66
N VAL A 13 -0.85 64.71 -8.69
CA VAL A 13 0.15 65.02 -9.72
C VAL A 13 1.36 64.09 -9.62
N THR A 14 1.86 63.82 -8.41
CA THR A 14 3.00 62.90 -8.22
C THR A 14 2.61 61.46 -8.58
N LEU A 15 1.37 61.05 -8.28
CA LEU A 15 0.85 59.74 -8.65
C LEU A 15 0.71 59.61 -10.18
N ALA A 16 0.16 60.63 -10.86
CA ALA A 16 0.09 60.68 -12.32
C ALA A 16 1.49 60.63 -12.96
N PHE A 17 2.47 61.34 -12.40
CA PHE A 17 3.84 61.35 -12.91
C PHE A 17 4.55 60.00 -12.71
N SER A 18 4.36 59.36 -11.56
CA SER A 18 4.92 58.02 -11.30
C SER A 18 4.30 56.95 -12.21
N LEU A 19 3.00 57.03 -12.47
CA LEU A 19 2.29 56.17 -13.42
C LEU A 19 2.81 56.40 -14.85
N GLY A 20 2.92 57.67 -15.25
CA GLY A 20 3.46 58.05 -16.56
C GLY A 20 4.89 57.57 -16.75
N TYR A 21 5.74 57.70 -15.73
CA TYR A 21 7.11 57.20 -15.75
C TYR A 21 7.17 55.67 -15.83
N LEU A 22 6.31 54.95 -15.10
CA LEU A 22 6.22 53.49 -15.16
C LEU A 22 5.80 53.02 -16.56
N CYS A 23 4.78 53.66 -17.15
CA CYS A 23 4.35 53.39 -18.53
C CYS A 23 5.48 53.67 -19.53
N LEU A 24 6.15 54.83 -19.44
CA LEU A 24 7.28 55.17 -20.30
C LEU A 24 8.45 54.19 -20.14
N ARG A 25 8.74 53.75 -18.91
CA ARG A 25 9.78 52.77 -18.63
C ARG A 25 9.43 51.39 -19.22
N LEU A 26 8.16 50.99 -19.17
CA LEU A 26 7.65 49.77 -19.80
C LEU A 26 7.71 49.83 -21.33
N LEU A 27 7.42 51.00 -21.93
CA LEU A 27 7.55 51.19 -23.39
C LEU A 27 9.01 51.26 -23.85
N ARG A 28 9.88 51.90 -23.07
CA ARG A 28 11.27 52.19 -23.46
C ARG A 28 12.21 51.01 -23.26
N ASN A 29 11.94 50.15 -22.28
CA ASN A 29 12.64 48.90 -22.07
C ASN A 29 11.68 47.73 -22.24
N PRO A 30 11.34 47.35 -23.49
CA PRO A 30 10.64 46.10 -23.75
C PRO A 30 11.63 44.96 -23.53
N SER A 31 11.84 44.55 -22.28
CA SER A 31 12.42 43.27 -21.94
C SER A 31 11.38 42.22 -21.50
N PRO A 32 10.31 41.92 -22.27
CA PRO A 32 9.38 40.82 -21.98
C PRO A 32 9.84 39.46 -22.55
N ILE A 33 11.03 39.38 -23.16
CA ILE A 33 11.46 38.17 -23.89
C ILE A 33 12.16 37.15 -22.97
N SER A 34 12.80 37.57 -21.88
CA SER A 34 13.43 36.63 -20.93
C SER A 34 12.42 36.02 -19.96
N THR A 35 11.47 36.81 -19.44
CA THR A 35 10.42 36.31 -18.55
C THR A 35 9.46 35.38 -19.26
N SER A 36 9.18 35.58 -20.56
CA SER A 36 8.30 34.68 -21.31
C SER A 36 8.90 33.28 -21.48
N ARG A 37 10.22 33.14 -21.64
CA ARG A 37 10.89 31.83 -21.69
C ARG A 37 10.88 31.11 -20.35
N GLU A 38 11.14 31.83 -19.26
CA GLU A 38 11.06 31.26 -17.91
C GLU A 38 9.62 30.86 -17.54
N LEU A 39 8.64 31.69 -17.90
CA LEU A 39 7.22 31.37 -17.74
C LEU A 39 6.81 30.16 -18.57
N GLN A 40 7.27 30.05 -19.82
CA GLN A 40 7.03 28.86 -20.65
C GLN A 40 7.68 27.60 -20.06
N HIS A 41 8.87 27.72 -19.50
CA HIS A 41 9.53 26.59 -18.83
C HIS A 41 8.78 26.17 -17.56
N LEU A 42 8.34 27.14 -16.74
CA LEU A 42 7.51 26.88 -15.56
C LEU A 42 6.17 26.26 -15.95
N GLU A 43 5.52 26.78 -16.99
CA GLU A 43 4.26 26.22 -17.50
C GLU A 43 4.45 24.79 -18.01
N GLY A 44 5.53 24.53 -18.75
CA GLY A 44 5.89 23.18 -19.19
C GLY A 44 6.14 22.23 -18.00
N SER A 45 6.86 22.70 -16.99
CA SER A 45 7.11 21.93 -15.77
C SER A 45 5.82 21.64 -14.99
N LEU A 46 4.91 22.61 -14.89
CA LEU A 46 3.62 22.43 -14.22
C LEU A 46 2.73 21.45 -14.97
N ARG A 47 2.67 21.55 -16.31
CA ARG A 47 1.92 20.59 -17.14
C ARG A 47 2.48 19.17 -16.99
N SER A 48 3.81 19.01 -17.04
CA SER A 48 4.45 17.71 -16.83
C SER A 48 4.18 17.16 -15.44
N LEU A 49 4.17 18.00 -14.40
CA LEU A 49 3.88 17.57 -13.03
C LEU A 49 2.40 17.13 -12.88
N ILE A 50 1.48 17.84 -13.53
CA ILE A 50 0.05 17.48 -13.56
C ILE A 50 -0.12 16.15 -14.31
N ASP A 51 0.55 15.96 -15.44
CA ASP A 51 0.48 14.71 -16.20
C ASP A 51 1.05 13.53 -15.39
N GLU A 52 2.14 13.73 -14.65
CA GLU A 52 2.70 12.70 -13.78
C GLU A 52 1.78 12.40 -12.59
N ALA A 53 1.22 13.43 -11.95
CA ALA A 53 0.26 13.26 -10.86
C ALA A 53 -1.01 12.54 -11.32
N THR A 54 -1.52 12.84 -12.51
CA THR A 54 -2.70 12.17 -13.07
C THR A 54 -2.40 10.72 -13.45
N ARG A 55 -1.22 10.41 -14.00
CA ARG A 55 -0.77 9.03 -14.26
C ARG A 55 -0.62 8.23 -12.98
N SER A 56 0.06 8.78 -11.97
CA SER A 56 0.22 8.17 -10.65
C SER A 56 -1.14 7.94 -9.98
N GLY A 57 -2.04 8.92 -10.05
CA GLY A 57 -3.40 8.80 -9.53
C GLY A 57 -4.20 7.67 -10.20
N ARG A 58 -4.10 7.53 -11.52
CA ARG A 58 -4.73 6.41 -12.25
C ARG A 58 -4.14 5.06 -11.84
N ALA A 59 -2.83 4.95 -11.75
CA ALA A 59 -2.16 3.71 -11.34
C ALA A 59 -2.56 3.27 -9.91
N LEU A 60 -2.66 4.21 -8.97
CA LEU A 60 -3.15 3.93 -7.62
C LEU A 60 -4.62 3.53 -7.61
N ASN A 61 -5.46 4.19 -8.39
CA ASN A 61 -6.87 3.83 -8.51
C ASN A 61 -7.03 2.40 -9.08
N ASP A 62 -6.26 2.05 -10.10
CA ASP A 62 -6.27 0.69 -10.67
C ASP A 62 -5.83 -0.36 -9.64
N GLN A 63 -4.84 -0.05 -8.80
CA GLN A 63 -4.43 -0.92 -7.71
C GLN A 63 -5.51 -1.09 -6.63
N LEU A 64 -6.21 -0.01 -6.29
CA LEU A 64 -7.32 -0.06 -5.34
C LEU A 64 -8.48 -0.90 -5.87
N VAL A 65 -8.83 -0.74 -7.14
CA VAL A 65 -9.87 -1.56 -7.79
C VAL A 65 -9.47 -3.04 -7.78
N ARG A 66 -8.22 -3.37 -8.12
CA ARG A 66 -7.73 -4.76 -8.06
C ARG A 66 -7.81 -5.34 -6.65
N ARG A 67 -7.36 -4.58 -5.64
CA ARG A 67 -7.46 -5.02 -4.24
C ARG A 67 -8.90 -5.19 -3.80
N GLN A 68 -9.81 -4.32 -4.24
CA GLN A 68 -11.23 -4.46 -3.95
C GLN A 68 -11.80 -5.75 -4.57
N THR A 69 -11.50 -6.02 -5.84
CA THR A 69 -11.96 -7.26 -6.49
C THR A 69 -11.38 -8.51 -5.84
N ASP A 70 -10.13 -8.46 -5.38
CA ASP A 70 -9.50 -9.57 -4.66
C ASP A 70 -10.17 -9.80 -3.29
N MET A 71 -10.50 -8.73 -2.56
CA MET A 71 -11.24 -8.84 -1.29
C MET A 71 -12.66 -9.38 -1.51
N GLU A 72 -13.39 -8.90 -2.52
CA GLU A 72 -14.72 -9.41 -2.86
C GLU A 72 -14.67 -10.90 -3.20
N ARG A 73 -13.65 -11.33 -3.93
CA ARG A 73 -13.42 -12.75 -4.23
C ARG A 73 -13.17 -13.56 -2.97
N LEU A 74 -12.26 -13.12 -2.09
CA LEU A 74 -11.97 -13.81 -0.82
C LEU A 74 -13.21 -13.92 0.07
N LEU A 75 -14.04 -12.86 0.13
CA LEU A 75 -15.30 -12.89 0.86
C LEU A 75 -16.28 -13.92 0.27
N SER A 76 -16.36 -14.02 -1.05
CA SER A 76 -17.20 -15.02 -1.71
C SER A 76 -16.71 -16.46 -1.45
N GLU A 77 -15.40 -16.69 -1.46
CA GLU A 77 -14.79 -17.98 -1.15
C GLU A 77 -15.01 -18.35 0.32
N MET A 78 -14.87 -17.39 1.24
CA MET A 78 -15.15 -17.56 2.66
C MET A 78 -16.63 -17.92 2.91
N SER A 79 -17.57 -17.19 2.31
CA SER A 79 -19.00 -17.49 2.40
C SER A 79 -19.36 -18.88 1.85
N ALA A 80 -18.72 -19.29 0.75
CA ALA A 80 -18.88 -20.63 0.20
C ALA A 80 -18.32 -21.70 1.17
N SER A 81 -17.18 -21.44 1.81
CA SER A 81 -16.58 -22.32 2.81
C SER A 81 -17.45 -22.46 4.07
N GLU A 82 -18.02 -21.35 4.55
CA GLU A 82 -18.94 -21.30 5.69
C GLU A 82 -20.20 -22.12 5.39
N SER A 83 -20.77 -21.96 4.19
CA SER A 83 -21.91 -22.75 3.75
C SER A 83 -21.62 -24.26 3.72
N ARG A 84 -20.39 -24.66 3.35
CA ARG A 84 -19.96 -26.07 3.39
C ARG A 84 -19.83 -26.57 4.82
N ILE A 85 -19.18 -25.79 5.70
CA ILE A 85 -19.04 -26.12 7.12
C ILE A 85 -20.42 -26.30 7.75
N ASN A 86 -21.34 -25.37 7.54
CA ASN A 86 -22.70 -25.44 8.07
C ASN A 86 -23.44 -26.71 7.62
N ARG A 87 -23.28 -27.13 6.36
CA ARG A 87 -23.84 -28.41 5.86
C ARG A 87 -23.20 -29.61 6.55
N THR A 88 -21.88 -29.62 6.73
CA THR A 88 -21.18 -30.74 7.40
C THR A 88 -21.54 -30.83 8.88
N VAL A 89 -21.72 -29.69 9.55
CA VAL A 89 -22.16 -29.62 10.95
C VAL A 89 -23.60 -30.10 11.08
N ALA A 90 -24.50 -29.68 10.18
CA ALA A 90 -25.88 -30.16 10.16
C ALA A 90 -25.92 -31.69 9.98
N ALA A 91 -25.19 -32.25 9.00
CA ALA A 91 -25.11 -33.69 8.79
C ALA A 91 -24.50 -34.45 9.99
N ALA A 92 -23.52 -33.86 10.67
CA ALA A 92 -22.94 -34.44 11.88
C ALA A 92 -23.93 -34.44 13.06
N ASN A 93 -24.71 -33.37 13.21
CA ASN A 93 -25.75 -33.26 14.22
C ASN A 93 -26.90 -34.23 13.96
N GLU A 94 -27.31 -34.43 12.71
CA GLU A 94 -28.29 -35.46 12.33
C GLU A 94 -27.82 -36.86 12.69
N ARG A 95 -26.53 -37.19 12.45
CA ARG A 95 -25.95 -38.49 12.85
C ARG A 95 -25.87 -38.65 14.36
N ARG A 96 -25.53 -37.58 15.10
CA ARG A 96 -25.55 -37.60 16.57
C ARG A 96 -26.96 -37.83 17.10
N ALA A 97 -27.94 -37.11 16.56
CA ALA A 97 -29.35 -37.31 16.92
C ALA A 97 -29.80 -38.74 16.61
N ALA A 98 -29.42 -39.31 15.45
CA ALA A 98 -29.75 -40.69 15.11
C ALA A 98 -29.18 -41.70 16.14
N LEU A 99 -27.93 -41.52 16.57
CA LEU A 99 -27.30 -42.35 17.60
C LEU A 99 -27.96 -42.19 18.98
N GLU A 100 -28.38 -40.98 19.34
CA GLU A 100 -29.12 -40.73 20.59
C GLU A 100 -30.53 -41.34 20.56
N THR A 101 -31.17 -41.36 19.39
CA THR A 101 -32.48 -41.97 19.19
C THR A 101 -32.45 -43.48 18.97
N GLU A 102 -31.27 -44.09 18.81
CA GLU A 102 -31.11 -45.54 18.76
C GLU A 102 -30.89 -46.04 20.21
N PRO A 103 -31.97 -46.35 20.97
CA PRO A 103 -31.83 -46.81 22.33
C PRO A 103 -31.03 -48.11 22.32
N ALA A 104 -30.00 -48.17 23.19
CA ALA A 104 -29.15 -49.31 23.46
C ALA A 104 -29.78 -50.64 23.05
N ARG A 105 -29.57 -51.05 21.79
CA ARG A 105 -29.87 -52.41 21.37
C ARG A 105 -28.87 -53.26 22.14
N PRO A 106 -29.30 -54.09 23.10
CA PRO A 106 -28.36 -54.85 23.91
C PRO A 106 -27.51 -55.68 22.95
N ALA A 107 -26.19 -55.62 23.13
CA ALA A 107 -25.18 -56.41 22.44
C ALA A 107 -25.41 -57.91 22.72
N ARG A 108 -26.46 -58.47 22.13
CA ARG A 108 -26.89 -59.85 22.27
C ARG A 108 -26.72 -60.49 20.90
N GLY A 109 -25.48 -60.88 20.58
CA GLY A 109 -25.25 -61.78 19.44
C GLY A 109 -23.91 -61.76 18.70
N GLN A 110 -22.92 -60.92 19.03
CA GLN A 110 -21.61 -60.93 18.30
C GLN A 110 -20.41 -61.36 19.15
N ALA A 111 -20.66 -62.16 20.20
CA ALA A 111 -19.59 -62.76 21.02
C ALA A 111 -19.36 -64.26 20.70
N THR A 112 -19.94 -64.83 19.65
CA THR A 112 -19.85 -66.27 19.34
C THR A 112 -19.55 -66.56 17.86
N GLU A 113 -18.66 -65.80 17.22
CA GLU A 113 -18.12 -66.16 15.90
C GLU A 113 -16.68 -65.61 15.71
N ILE A 114 -15.81 -65.84 16.71
CA ILE A 114 -14.35 -65.67 16.58
C ILE A 114 -13.61 -66.88 17.21
N GLU A 115 -14.22 -68.07 17.12
CA GLU A 115 -13.51 -69.35 17.29
C GLU A 115 -13.80 -70.15 16.02
N HIS A 116 -12.73 -70.59 15.33
CA HIS A 116 -12.73 -71.30 14.03
C HIS A 116 -12.58 -70.45 12.76
N ALA A 117 -11.44 -69.77 12.64
CA ALA A 117 -10.68 -69.74 11.39
C ALA A 117 -9.19 -69.75 11.78
N GLU A 118 -8.68 -70.87 12.27
CA GLU A 118 -7.78 -71.73 11.48
C GLU A 118 -6.78 -70.95 10.61
N TYR A 119 -5.58 -70.79 11.20
CA TYR A 119 -4.27 -70.92 10.56
C TYR A 119 -4.32 -71.35 9.08
N THR A 120 -4.41 -70.37 8.18
CA THR A 120 -3.93 -70.53 6.81
C THR A 120 -2.88 -69.47 6.58
N THR A 121 -1.64 -69.88 6.76
CA THR A 121 -0.43 -69.23 6.28
C THR A 121 -0.55 -68.96 4.78
N PRO A 122 -0.27 -67.74 4.29
CA PRO A 122 0.35 -67.59 3.00
C PRO A 122 1.74 -66.98 3.15
N ALA A 123 2.71 -67.80 2.80
CA ALA A 123 3.94 -67.46 2.10
C ALA A 123 4.37 -65.99 2.11
N ARG A 124 5.49 -65.77 2.81
CA ARG A 124 6.50 -64.75 2.55
C ARG A 124 6.75 -64.58 1.04
N VAL A 125 6.18 -63.53 0.45
CA VAL A 125 6.56 -63.03 -0.88
C VAL A 125 7.72 -62.03 -0.69
N PRO A 126 8.81 -62.14 -1.47
CA PRO A 126 9.99 -61.29 -1.33
C PRO A 126 9.70 -59.84 -1.72
N ALA A 127 10.38 -58.93 -1.02
CA ALA A 127 10.40 -57.51 -1.33
C ALA A 127 11.01 -57.26 -2.73
N GLU A 128 10.19 -56.82 -3.67
CA GLU A 128 10.67 -56.12 -4.86
C GLU A 128 10.65 -54.60 -4.63
N PRO A 129 11.74 -53.89 -4.99
CA PRO A 129 11.77 -52.43 -4.95
C PRO A 129 11.11 -51.89 -6.22
N ILE A 130 9.87 -51.40 -6.11
CA ILE A 130 9.24 -50.65 -7.20
C ILE A 130 9.79 -49.23 -7.16
N TRP A 131 10.87 -49.03 -7.92
CA TRP A 131 11.24 -47.72 -8.44
C TRP A 131 10.22 -47.27 -9.51
N ALA A 132 10.05 -45.95 -9.59
CA ALA A 132 9.38 -45.21 -10.65
C ALA A 132 7.83 -45.27 -10.70
N VAL A 133 7.19 -44.43 -9.88
CA VAL A 133 5.88 -43.86 -10.24
C VAL A 133 6.13 -42.77 -11.28
N ALA A 134 5.64 -43.02 -12.49
CA ALA A 134 5.64 -42.10 -13.62
C ALA A 134 4.93 -40.77 -13.29
N PRO A 135 5.33 -39.64 -13.88
CA PRO A 135 4.65 -38.37 -13.69
C PRO A 135 3.22 -38.45 -14.24
N VAL A 136 2.24 -38.24 -13.37
CA VAL A 136 0.85 -38.01 -13.77
C VAL A 136 0.81 -36.67 -14.50
N THR A 137 0.64 -36.74 -15.82
CA THR A 137 0.35 -35.59 -16.68
C THR A 137 -1.01 -35.04 -16.28
N HIS A 138 -1.04 -33.98 -15.47
CA HIS A 138 -2.25 -33.19 -15.28
C HIS A 138 -2.58 -32.49 -16.60
N GLN A 139 -3.50 -33.09 -17.37
CA GLN A 139 -4.20 -32.41 -18.44
C GLN A 139 -5.05 -31.31 -17.80
N ALA A 140 -4.64 -30.06 -17.99
CA ALA A 140 -5.38 -28.90 -17.54
C ALA A 140 -6.72 -28.84 -18.29
N PRO A 141 -7.86 -28.72 -17.59
CA PRO A 141 -9.12 -28.42 -18.26
C PRO A 141 -9.04 -26.99 -18.83
N GLU A 142 -9.18 -26.87 -20.14
CA GLU A 142 -9.27 -25.59 -20.84
C GLU A 142 -10.45 -24.76 -20.27
N PRO A 143 -10.25 -23.46 -19.97
CA PRO A 143 -11.34 -22.59 -19.55
C PRO A 143 -12.30 -22.33 -20.72
N PRO A 144 -13.61 -22.21 -20.46
CA PRO A 144 -14.60 -21.95 -21.49
C PRO A 144 -14.32 -20.60 -22.18
N SER A 145 -14.18 -20.64 -23.49
CA SER A 145 -14.07 -19.47 -24.36
C SER A 145 -15.30 -18.58 -24.18
N PHE A 146 -15.14 -17.45 -23.49
CA PHE A 146 -16.18 -16.41 -23.45
C PHE A 146 -16.30 -15.78 -24.84
N ARG A 147 -17.44 -16.09 -25.47
CA ARG A 147 -17.91 -15.53 -26.73
C ARG A 147 -18.15 -14.04 -26.53
N ALA A 148 -17.36 -13.22 -27.20
CA ALA A 148 -17.55 -11.76 -27.25
C ALA A 148 -18.94 -11.45 -27.82
N ALA A 149 -19.78 -10.78 -27.03
CA ALA A 149 -21.01 -10.17 -27.50
C ALA A 149 -20.70 -8.76 -28.04
N PRO A 150 -21.40 -8.32 -29.11
CA PRO A 150 -21.05 -7.11 -29.86
C PRO A 150 -21.37 -5.82 -29.09
N SER A 151 -20.45 -4.87 -29.23
CA SER A 151 -20.56 -3.47 -28.80
C SER A 151 -21.78 -2.80 -29.44
N ASN A 152 -22.77 -2.45 -28.63
CA ASN A 152 -23.83 -1.54 -29.04
C ASN A 152 -23.29 -0.10 -29.04
N GLU A 153 -23.14 0.44 -30.24
CA GLU A 153 -23.10 1.87 -30.49
C GLU A 153 -24.37 2.52 -29.94
N ARG A 154 -24.21 3.48 -29.03
CA ARG A 154 -25.27 4.44 -28.74
C ARG A 154 -24.72 5.86 -28.79
N HIS A 155 -25.21 6.55 -29.80
CA HIS A 155 -25.36 7.98 -29.98
C HIS A 155 -24.98 8.86 -28.78
N VAL A 156 -24.01 9.73 -29.06
CA VAL A 156 -23.80 11.01 -28.41
C VAL A 156 -24.92 11.94 -28.85
N GLU A 157 -25.91 12.18 -27.99
CA GLU A 157 -26.73 13.39 -28.03
C GLU A 157 -26.31 14.30 -26.89
N GLN A 158 -25.83 15.47 -27.30
CA GLN A 158 -25.45 16.61 -26.49
C GLN A 158 -26.72 17.37 -26.09
N PRO A 159 -26.89 17.77 -24.82
CA PRO A 159 -27.71 18.93 -24.52
C PRO A 159 -26.93 20.02 -23.78
N THR A 160 -27.13 21.23 -24.29
CA THR A 160 -26.76 22.54 -23.77
C THR A 160 -27.34 22.84 -22.38
N PRO A 161 -26.76 23.81 -21.65
CA PRO A 161 -27.07 24.05 -20.24
C PRO A 161 -28.29 24.96 -20.08
N ALA A 162 -29.27 24.53 -19.28
CA ALA A 162 -30.34 25.38 -18.80
C ALA A 162 -30.55 25.19 -17.29
N ALA A 163 -30.60 26.33 -16.60
CA ALA A 163 -30.70 26.46 -15.16
C ALA A 163 -31.96 25.79 -14.57
N VAL A 164 -31.79 24.98 -13.52
CA VAL A 164 -32.88 24.54 -12.62
C VAL A 164 -32.41 24.51 -11.17
N LYS A 165 -33.28 25.03 -10.31
CA LYS A 165 -33.21 25.36 -8.88
C LYS A 165 -32.85 24.18 -7.95
N PRO A 166 -32.36 24.46 -6.72
CA PRO A 166 -31.97 23.43 -5.77
C PRO A 166 -33.21 22.73 -5.19
N ARG A 167 -33.22 21.40 -5.21
CA ARG A 167 -34.25 20.60 -4.55
C ARG A 167 -33.61 19.40 -3.84
N SER A 168 -34.08 19.20 -2.61
CA SER A 168 -33.90 18.08 -1.69
C SER A 168 -32.48 17.80 -1.18
N ALA A 169 -32.21 18.35 0.01
CA ALA A 169 -31.31 17.77 0.98
C ALA A 169 -31.62 16.27 1.11
N LYS A 170 -30.64 15.43 0.77
CA LYS A 170 -30.72 13.99 0.96
C LYS A 170 -30.69 13.73 2.46
N ARG A 171 -31.82 13.28 3.00
CA ARG A 171 -31.95 12.69 4.33
C ARG A 171 -30.88 11.59 4.45
N GLN A 172 -29.84 11.82 5.24
CA GLN A 172 -28.83 10.80 5.52
C GLN A 172 -29.47 9.79 6.46
N VAL A 173 -29.65 8.57 5.95
CA VAL A 173 -30.19 7.44 6.69
C VAL A 173 -29.00 6.51 6.94
N ASN A 174 -28.85 6.03 8.17
CA ASN A 174 -27.82 5.04 8.47
C ASN A 174 -28.12 3.71 7.75
N ILE A 175 -27.12 2.82 7.70
CA ILE A 175 -27.20 1.49 7.04
C ILE A 175 -28.38 0.64 7.55
N TYR A 176 -28.90 0.95 8.74
CA TYR A 176 -30.06 0.29 9.36
C TYR A 176 -31.41 0.97 9.11
N GLY A 177 -31.49 2.00 8.28
CA GLY A 177 -32.76 2.66 7.93
C GLY A 177 -33.27 3.70 8.93
N GLU A 178 -32.50 4.01 9.98
CA GLU A 178 -32.86 5.02 10.97
C GLU A 178 -32.38 6.43 10.55
N GLU A 179 -33.21 7.43 10.82
CA GLU A 179 -32.93 8.83 10.53
C GLU A 179 -31.84 9.36 11.45
N ILE A 180 -30.75 9.87 10.88
CA ILE A 180 -29.70 10.52 11.65
C ILE A 180 -30.23 11.89 12.06
N ASN A 181 -30.71 12.00 13.30
CA ASN A 181 -30.96 13.31 13.89
C ASN A 181 -29.61 14.04 13.99
N GLU A 182 -29.41 15.05 13.14
CA GLU A 182 -28.27 15.96 13.23
C GLU A 182 -28.21 16.51 14.66
N ALA A 183 -27.21 16.05 15.40
CA ALA A 183 -26.99 16.42 16.78
C ALA A 183 -26.87 17.95 16.87
N THR A 184 -27.79 18.52 17.64
CA THR A 184 -27.74 19.89 18.14
C THR A 184 -26.33 20.19 18.65
N GLU A 185 -25.75 21.28 18.15
CA GLU A 185 -24.44 21.79 18.58
C GLU A 185 -24.34 21.82 20.10
N PRO A 186 -23.21 21.39 20.70
CA PRO A 186 -23.06 21.41 22.14
C PRO A 186 -23.05 22.87 22.64
N GLU A 187 -24.08 23.19 23.39
CA GLU A 187 -24.23 24.38 24.21
C GLU A 187 -22.97 24.59 25.07
N VAL A 188 -22.30 25.72 24.86
CA VAL A 188 -21.12 26.14 25.63
C VAL A 188 -21.58 26.49 27.04
N ILE A 189 -21.51 25.53 27.95
CA ILE A 189 -21.66 25.76 29.39
C ILE A 189 -20.34 26.39 29.90
N PRO A 190 -20.34 27.62 30.44
CA PRO A 190 -19.15 28.18 31.06
C PRO A 190 -18.81 27.41 32.34
N ALA A 191 -17.68 26.68 32.31
CA ALA A 191 -17.18 25.92 33.43
C ALA A 191 -16.76 26.83 34.60
N ALA A 192 -17.31 26.54 35.78
CA ALA A 192 -16.86 27.12 37.04
C ALA A 192 -15.40 26.73 37.35
N PRO A 193 -14.60 27.60 38.00
CA PRO A 193 -13.18 27.36 38.23
C PRO A 193 -12.95 26.28 39.30
N ALA A 194 -12.33 25.17 38.90
CA ALA A 194 -11.88 24.12 39.81
C ALA A 194 -10.66 24.57 40.66
N PRO A 195 -10.54 24.13 41.92
CA PRO A 195 -9.51 24.59 42.84
C PRO A 195 -8.10 24.12 42.44
N ARG A 196 -7.16 25.07 42.50
CA ARG A 196 -5.73 24.84 42.30
C ARG A 196 -5.14 24.09 43.47
N GLY A 197 -4.60 22.90 43.21
CA GLY A 197 -3.71 22.20 44.12
C GLY A 197 -3.77 20.71 43.88
N LEU A 198 -2.75 20.17 43.17
CA LEU A 198 -2.26 18.78 43.15
C LEU A 198 -1.56 18.41 41.83
N ARG A 199 -1.68 19.21 40.75
CA ARG A 199 -0.99 18.94 39.48
C ARG A 199 0.54 19.13 39.51
N SER A 200 1.09 19.86 40.49
CA SER A 200 2.53 20.14 40.54
C SER A 200 3.39 19.01 41.12
N GLN A 201 2.80 17.91 41.60
CA GLN A 201 3.57 16.78 42.17
C GLN A 201 3.64 15.54 41.26
N ILE A 202 2.93 15.51 40.13
CA ILE A 202 2.96 14.36 39.19
C ILE A 202 3.83 14.64 37.95
N GLU A 203 4.23 15.89 37.69
CA GLU A 203 5.05 16.25 36.52
C GLU A 203 6.56 16.03 36.69
N LYS A 204 7.05 15.47 37.81
CA LYS A 204 8.49 15.37 38.08
C LYS A 204 9.18 14.04 37.75
N GLU A 205 8.50 13.06 37.14
CA GLU A 205 9.13 11.74 36.95
C GLU A 205 9.21 11.18 35.53
N ARG A 206 8.84 11.90 34.46
CA ARG A 206 9.10 11.42 33.09
C ARG A 206 9.52 12.54 32.15
N VAL A 207 10.77 12.97 32.30
CA VAL A 207 11.51 13.74 31.28
C VAL A 207 12.75 12.94 30.89
N TYR A 208 12.60 12.17 29.81
CA TYR A 208 13.55 11.92 28.73
C TYR A 208 12.62 11.62 27.53
N GLY A 209 12.51 12.38 26.46
CA GLY A 209 13.38 13.38 25.88
C GLY A 209 13.37 13.12 24.37
N ALA A 210 12.46 13.77 23.64
CA ALA A 210 12.53 14.10 22.22
C ALA A 210 11.12 14.43 21.70
N GLU A 211 10.92 15.66 21.25
CA GLU A 211 9.84 16.03 20.33
C GLU A 211 10.14 15.44 18.94
N SER A 212 10.24 14.12 18.85
CA SER A 212 10.21 13.42 17.57
C SER A 212 8.75 13.27 17.16
N ASP A 213 8.42 13.63 15.92
CA ASP A 213 7.16 13.25 15.27
C ASP A 213 6.74 11.86 15.74
N PRO A 214 5.54 11.66 16.30
CA PRO A 214 5.13 10.37 16.86
C PRO A 214 5.21 9.23 15.83
N LYS A 215 5.18 9.58 14.53
CA LYS A 215 5.39 8.64 13.42
C LYS A 215 6.85 8.20 13.24
N ARG A 216 7.84 9.07 13.50
CA ARG A 216 9.26 8.71 13.44
C ARG A 216 9.66 7.82 14.61
N GLY A 217 9.19 8.15 15.82
CA GLY A 217 9.50 7.35 17.02
C GLY A 217 9.03 5.89 16.91
N ILE A 218 7.86 5.65 16.32
CA ILE A 218 7.36 4.28 16.11
C ILE A 218 8.27 3.51 15.14
N GLN A 219 8.69 4.14 14.04
CA GLN A 219 9.53 3.48 13.04
C GLN A 219 10.92 3.11 13.59
N ASP A 220 11.49 3.94 14.47
CA ASP A 220 12.75 3.67 15.15
C ASP A 220 12.63 2.50 16.14
N ILE A 221 11.48 2.32 16.78
CA ILE A 221 11.21 1.18 17.66
C ILE A 221 11.13 -0.13 16.85
N TYR A 222 10.48 -0.10 15.68
CA TYR A 222 10.39 -1.26 14.81
C TYR A 222 11.73 -1.65 14.19
N SER A 223 12.56 -0.68 13.78
CA SER A 223 13.90 -0.96 13.25
C SER A 223 14.82 -1.54 14.33
N ALA A 224 14.77 -1.01 15.55
CA ALA A 224 15.50 -1.58 16.69
C ALA A 224 15.05 -3.03 17.00
N ALA A 225 13.73 -3.28 16.99
CA ALA A 225 13.20 -4.64 17.16
C ALA A 225 13.68 -5.60 16.07
N GLU A 226 13.72 -5.14 14.81
CA GLU A 226 14.21 -5.91 13.67
C GLU A 226 15.69 -6.27 13.81
N GLU A 227 16.53 -5.33 14.25
CA GLU A 227 17.95 -5.57 14.51
C GLU A 227 18.17 -6.61 15.63
N MET A 228 17.41 -6.52 16.73
CA MET A 228 17.49 -7.50 17.82
C MET A 228 17.01 -8.89 17.39
N LEU A 229 15.98 -8.97 16.54
CA LEU A 229 15.55 -10.23 15.94
C LEU A 229 16.61 -10.82 15.01
N LYS A 230 17.28 -9.99 14.20
CA LYS A 230 18.39 -10.41 13.34
C LYS A 230 19.59 -10.91 14.17
N ALA A 231 19.82 -10.33 15.35
CA ALA A 231 20.84 -10.79 16.31
C ALA A 231 20.47 -12.10 17.03
N GLY A 232 19.24 -12.60 16.86
CA GLY A 232 18.78 -13.85 17.48
C GLY A 232 18.35 -13.70 18.95
N GLU A 233 18.01 -12.49 19.39
CA GLU A 233 17.50 -12.29 20.74
C GLU A 233 16.10 -12.90 20.94
N SER A 234 15.76 -13.26 22.19
CA SER A 234 14.46 -13.85 22.51
C SER A 234 13.34 -12.82 22.43
N LEU A 235 12.17 -13.24 21.93
CA LEU A 235 10.99 -12.38 21.76
C LEU A 235 10.59 -11.65 23.06
N HIS A 236 10.71 -12.33 24.21
CA HIS A 236 10.41 -11.73 25.51
C HIS A 236 11.36 -10.59 25.88
N LYS A 237 12.65 -10.70 25.54
CA LYS A 237 13.63 -9.64 25.81
C LYS A 237 13.36 -8.43 24.92
N ILE A 238 13.03 -8.67 23.65
CA ILE A 238 12.69 -7.61 22.70
C ILE A 238 11.42 -6.89 23.14
N ALA A 239 10.37 -7.63 23.52
CA ALA A 239 9.12 -7.06 24.02
C ALA A 239 9.34 -6.15 25.25
N ALA A 240 10.21 -6.57 26.17
CA ALA A 240 10.54 -5.77 27.36
C ALA A 240 11.29 -4.47 27.03
N VAL A 241 12.09 -4.45 25.95
CA VAL A 241 12.86 -3.28 25.53
C VAL A 241 12.03 -2.33 24.68
N THR A 242 11.23 -2.85 23.75
CA THR A 242 10.52 -2.05 22.75
C THR A 242 9.09 -1.71 23.12
N ASN A 243 8.52 -2.35 24.15
CA ASN A 243 7.10 -2.26 24.53
C ASN A 243 6.13 -2.60 23.37
N LEU A 244 6.57 -3.40 22.39
CA LEU A 244 5.71 -3.89 21.31
C LEU A 244 4.89 -5.11 21.78
N PRO A 245 3.64 -5.26 21.31
CA PRO A 245 2.82 -6.43 21.62
C PRO A 245 3.44 -7.70 21.03
N ALA A 246 3.18 -8.84 21.67
CA ALA A 246 3.79 -10.11 21.29
C ALA A 246 3.39 -10.54 19.87
N GLU A 247 2.17 -10.22 19.45
CA GLU A 247 1.64 -10.51 18.12
C GLU A 247 2.44 -9.78 17.02
N ASP A 248 2.73 -8.49 17.20
CA ASP A 248 3.49 -7.69 16.24
C ASP A 248 4.93 -8.20 16.11
N LEU A 249 5.54 -8.60 17.22
CA LEU A 249 6.89 -9.19 17.24
C LEU A 249 6.93 -10.57 16.57
N GLN A 250 5.87 -11.38 16.70
CA GLN A 250 5.77 -12.66 15.98
C GLN A 250 5.66 -12.44 14.47
N MET A 251 4.85 -11.48 14.05
CA MET A 251 4.73 -11.09 12.65
C MET A 251 6.08 -10.58 12.10
N LEU A 252 6.76 -9.69 12.83
CA LEU A 252 8.07 -9.16 12.46
C LEU A 252 9.11 -10.30 12.33
N ALA A 253 9.12 -11.25 13.27
CA ALA A 253 10.01 -12.40 13.22
C ALA A 253 9.74 -13.31 12.01
N GLN A 254 8.49 -13.45 11.58
CA GLN A 254 8.15 -14.21 10.37
C GLN A 254 8.66 -13.50 9.10
N VAL A 255 8.52 -12.18 9.03
CA VAL A 255 9.04 -11.37 7.92
C VAL A 255 10.57 -11.47 7.85
N VAL A 256 11.27 -11.25 8.97
CA VAL A 256 12.74 -11.32 9.03
C VAL A 256 13.25 -12.71 8.63
N ARG A 257 12.60 -13.80 9.08
CA ARG A 257 12.96 -15.17 8.66
C ARG A 257 12.79 -15.38 7.16
N ARG A 258 11.73 -14.82 6.56
CA ARG A 258 11.49 -14.90 5.11
C ARG A 258 12.53 -14.13 4.32
N GLU A 259 12.92 -12.94 4.78
CA GLU A 259 13.96 -12.16 4.12
C GLU A 259 15.34 -12.82 4.24
N GLN A 260 15.66 -13.36 5.41
CA GLN A 260 16.91 -14.12 5.61
C GLN A 260 16.98 -15.34 4.70
N SER A 261 15.88 -16.06 4.48
CA SER A 261 15.87 -17.22 3.58
C SER A 261 16.01 -16.82 2.11
N VAL A 262 15.40 -15.72 1.68
CA VAL A 262 15.57 -15.15 0.32
C VAL A 262 17.01 -14.68 0.10
N ASN A 263 17.59 -13.97 1.08
CA ASN A 263 18.97 -13.49 0.99
C ASN A 263 19.97 -14.66 1.00
N ALA A 264 19.73 -15.70 1.80
CA ALA A 264 20.53 -16.92 1.80
C ALA A 264 20.45 -17.67 0.45
N ALA A 265 19.25 -17.76 -0.15
CA ALA A 265 19.06 -18.36 -1.47
C ALA A 265 19.78 -17.56 -2.57
N SER A 266 19.69 -16.23 -2.54
CA SER A 266 20.39 -15.34 -3.46
C SER A 266 21.91 -15.47 -3.34
N ASN A 267 22.44 -15.47 -2.11
CA ASN A 267 23.87 -15.67 -1.88
C ASN A 267 24.36 -17.05 -2.34
N LYS A 268 23.55 -18.10 -2.16
CA LYS A 268 23.87 -19.45 -2.65
C LYS A 268 23.83 -19.52 -4.18
N ALA A 269 22.88 -18.84 -4.83
CA ALA A 269 22.83 -18.74 -6.28
C ALA A 269 24.06 -18.02 -6.85
N ARG A 270 24.52 -16.95 -6.17
CA ARG A 270 25.72 -16.21 -6.58
C ARG A 270 27.01 -17.01 -6.37
N ALA A 271 27.10 -17.82 -5.32
CA ALA A 271 28.24 -18.70 -5.08
C ALA A 271 28.32 -19.87 -6.08
N ASN A 272 27.19 -20.29 -6.64
CA ASN A 272 27.10 -21.38 -7.62
C ASN A 272 26.99 -20.89 -9.07
N ALA A 273 27.04 -19.58 -9.32
CA ALA A 273 27.10 -19.06 -10.67
C ALA A 273 28.44 -19.50 -11.28
N PRO A 274 28.44 -20.22 -12.43
CA PRO A 274 29.68 -20.56 -13.11
C PRO A 274 30.40 -19.26 -13.40
N ILE A 275 31.65 -19.16 -12.94
CA ILE A 275 32.55 -18.06 -13.27
C ILE A 275 32.74 -18.15 -14.79
N GLU A 276 31.91 -17.42 -15.54
CA GLU A 276 32.21 -17.11 -16.92
C GLU A 276 33.54 -16.38 -16.89
N VAL A 277 34.58 -17.07 -17.35
CA VAL A 277 35.88 -16.49 -17.64
C VAL A 277 35.59 -15.44 -18.71
N ILE A 278 35.41 -14.20 -18.28
CA ILE A 278 35.34 -13.05 -19.17
C ILE A 278 36.71 -13.01 -19.83
N GLU A 279 36.79 -13.54 -21.06
CA GLU A 279 37.92 -13.32 -21.96
C GLU A 279 38.15 -11.81 -22.02
N GLU A 280 39.30 -11.41 -21.51
CA GLU A 280 39.77 -10.04 -21.48
C GLU A 280 39.68 -9.47 -22.91
N PRO A 281 38.85 -8.45 -23.15
CA PRO A 281 38.71 -7.91 -24.50
C PRO A 281 40.08 -7.39 -24.97
N PRO A 282 40.50 -7.71 -26.21
CA PRO A 282 41.81 -7.34 -26.71
C PRO A 282 41.99 -5.82 -26.62
N ALA A 283 43.15 -5.41 -26.11
CA ALA A 283 43.52 -4.03 -25.89
C ALA A 283 43.15 -3.13 -27.09
N PRO A 284 42.61 -1.92 -26.86
CA PRO A 284 42.22 -1.02 -27.94
C PRO A 284 43.45 -0.67 -28.78
N VAL A 285 43.38 -1.02 -30.07
CA VAL A 285 44.36 -0.62 -31.08
C VAL A 285 44.39 0.91 -31.13
N ARG A 286 45.46 1.50 -30.59
CA ARG A 286 45.78 2.93 -30.77
C ARG A 286 45.96 3.20 -32.26
N GLY A 287 44.97 3.84 -32.90
CA GLY A 287 45.17 4.34 -34.26
C GLY A 287 43.95 4.59 -35.15
N ALA A 288 42.71 4.56 -34.65
CA ALA A 288 41.57 4.97 -35.46
C ALA A 288 41.49 6.51 -35.54
N PRO A 289 41.53 7.13 -36.74
CA PRO A 289 41.35 8.56 -36.88
C PRO A 289 39.94 8.96 -36.43
N ALA A 290 39.87 9.94 -35.54
CA ALA A 290 38.64 10.50 -35.02
C ALA A 290 37.79 11.07 -36.16
N ASP A 291 36.60 10.51 -36.34
CA ASP A 291 35.59 10.97 -37.28
C ASP A 291 35.04 12.33 -36.79
N PRO A 292 35.25 13.46 -37.49
CA PRO A 292 34.98 14.80 -36.97
C PRO A 292 33.48 15.18 -36.97
N ARG A 293 32.57 14.20 -37.09
CA ARG A 293 31.13 14.44 -37.23
C ARG A 293 30.28 14.11 -36.00
N LEU A 294 30.84 13.50 -34.95
CA LEU A 294 30.15 13.37 -33.66
C LEU A 294 30.57 14.49 -32.71
N GLY A 295 29.82 15.58 -32.77
CA GLY A 295 29.92 16.69 -31.83
C GLY A 295 29.55 16.27 -30.41
N VAL A 296 30.48 16.53 -29.48
CA VAL A 296 30.26 17.26 -28.22
C VAL A 296 28.92 16.99 -27.51
N LEU A 297 28.75 15.81 -26.92
CA LEU A 297 27.83 15.60 -25.80
C LEU A 297 28.53 14.67 -24.80
N GLY A 298 29.07 15.24 -23.72
CA GLY A 298 29.57 14.45 -22.59
C GLY A 298 30.94 14.81 -22.04
N SER A 299 31.36 16.08 -22.05
CA SER A 299 32.42 16.50 -21.13
C SER A 299 31.84 16.53 -19.71
N GLY A 300 32.11 15.46 -18.95
CA GLY A 300 31.74 15.34 -17.55
C GLY A 300 32.33 16.49 -16.72
N ILE A 301 31.44 17.28 -16.13
CA ILE A 301 31.77 18.32 -15.16
C ILE A 301 32.32 17.63 -13.91
N LYS A 302 33.64 17.66 -13.73
CA LYS A 302 34.28 17.33 -12.44
C LYS A 302 34.01 18.50 -11.48
N ARG A 303 33.05 18.34 -10.57
CA ARG A 303 32.94 19.20 -9.38
C ARG A 303 34.13 18.88 -8.47
N GLN A 304 35.11 19.78 -8.41
CA GLN A 304 36.01 19.88 -7.27
C GLN A 304 35.22 20.54 -6.13
N VAL A 305 35.10 19.82 -5.01
CA VAL A 305 34.66 20.37 -3.73
C VAL A 305 35.95 20.63 -2.95
N GLU A 306 36.35 21.90 -2.90
CA GLU A 306 37.32 22.38 -1.91
C GLU A 306 36.59 22.50 -0.57
N VAL A 307 37.10 21.77 0.42
CA VAL A 307 36.73 21.93 1.83
C VAL A 307 37.66 22.99 2.40
N LEU A 308 37.09 24.11 2.84
CA LEU A 308 37.72 25.09 3.73
C LEU A 308 37.33 24.78 5.18
#